data_AF-A0A975B4L7-F1
#
_entry.id   AF-A0A975B4L7-F1
#
_cell.length_a   1.000
_cell.length_b   1.000
_cell.length_c   1.000
_cell.angle_alpha   90.00
_cell.angle_beta   90.00
_cell.angle_gamma   90.00
#
_symmetry.space_group_name_H-M   'P 1'
#
loop_
_entity.id
_entity.type
_entity.pdbx_description
1 polymer ?
#
loop_
_entity_poly.entity_id
_entity_poly.type
_entity_poly.pdbx_seq_one_letter_code
_entity_poly.pdbx_strand_id
1 'polypeptide(L)'
;MNNYLSKIYLAKIYLAKIYLACELADHRRGRFLSSLLNTEPVDKDLLPETGILLFTGEHYQSLPEKQDEEMWKWCRQPGRVLLILPPYRETKICINTDWTAVYRNKEPDSANHVFADKTASEVIFEIQGQDGEFSRELGHEWSDFTINTRFIKQHSSSGIFAATCLPLWSISLLDNGENIRSWLEEFYKLAGKPSAATQDQQMENADLHIEPEDYSVLVCCYAWDEVTEKGILNLGDEMPVSVFDFEKLELSKRLLNLKTAGYIDNYKITKSGVKALELSPFWIYAQELKEAR
;
A
#
# COMPACT_ATOMS: atom_id res chain seq x y z
N MET A 1 -18.24 3.40 -36.98
CA MET A 1 -18.91 3.79 -35.72
C MET A 1 -18.28 3.00 -34.57
N ASN A 2 -16.99 3.25 -34.33
CA ASN A 2 -16.13 2.38 -33.51
C ASN A 2 -15.02 3.23 -32.88
N ASN A 3 -15.33 4.04 -31.87
CA ASN A 3 -14.33 4.90 -31.22
C ASN A 3 -14.65 5.32 -29.77
N TYR A 4 -15.52 4.58 -29.08
CA TYR A 4 -15.81 4.83 -27.65
C TYR A 4 -15.35 3.72 -26.71
N LEU A 5 -15.01 2.53 -27.23
CA LEU A 5 -14.56 1.40 -26.41
C LEU A 5 -13.03 1.23 -26.36
N SER A 6 -12.26 1.97 -27.17
CA SER A 6 -10.79 1.90 -27.17
C SER A 6 -10.11 2.82 -26.15
N LYS A 7 -10.87 3.71 -25.47
CA LYS A 7 -10.32 4.59 -24.41
C LYS A 7 -10.47 4.05 -22.99
N ILE A 8 -11.26 2.98 -22.78
CA ILE A 8 -11.39 2.32 -21.47
C ILE A 8 -10.27 1.26 -21.27
N TYR A 9 -9.49 0.96 -22.30
CA TYR A 9 -8.37 0.00 -22.27
C TYR A 9 -6.97 0.65 -22.21
N LEU A 10 -6.86 1.94 -21.90
CA LEU A 10 -5.57 2.61 -21.73
C LEU A 10 -5.25 2.78 -20.24
N ALA A 11 -4.41 1.85 -19.76
CA ALA A 11 -3.74 1.82 -18.46
C ALA A 11 -4.65 1.60 -17.23
N LYS A 12 -4.88 0.33 -16.87
CA LYS A 12 -4.91 -0.05 -15.44
C LYS A 12 -3.54 0.34 -14.87
N ILE A 13 -3.41 1.59 -14.42
CA ILE A 13 -2.26 2.02 -13.62
C ILE A 13 -2.43 1.26 -12.31
N TYR A 14 -1.55 0.30 -12.05
CA TYR A 14 -1.43 -0.33 -10.75
C TYR A 14 -1.17 0.77 -9.73
N LEU A 15 -2.18 1.13 -8.94
CA LEU A 15 -2.02 2.07 -7.84
C LEU A 15 -1.09 1.41 -6.82
N ALA A 16 0.01 2.07 -6.49
CA ALA A 16 0.93 1.55 -5.49
C ALA A 16 0.21 1.47 -4.14
N LYS A 17 0.33 0.35 -3.44
CA LYS A 17 -0.11 0.28 -2.05
C LYS A 17 0.73 1.26 -1.22
N ILE A 18 0.05 2.06 -0.39
CA ILE A 18 0.67 3.05 0.49
C ILE A 18 0.48 2.57 1.92
N TYR A 19 1.59 2.46 2.63
CA TYR A 19 1.65 1.97 3.99
C TYR A 19 2.13 3.04 4.96
N LEU A 20 1.71 2.94 6.21
CA LEU A 20 2.21 3.76 7.32
C LEU A 20 3.01 2.90 8.29
N ALA A 21 4.18 3.38 8.69
CA ALA A 21 4.86 2.83 9.86
C ALA A 21 3.95 2.92 11.10
N CYS A 22 4.02 1.94 12.00
CA CYS A 22 3.15 1.81 13.16
C CYS A 22 2.97 3.12 13.95
N GLU A 23 4.08 3.78 14.25
CA GLU A 23 4.10 5.01 15.06
C GLU A 23 3.41 6.17 14.36
N LEU A 24 3.48 6.20 13.02
CA LEU A 24 2.73 7.17 12.23
C LEU A 24 1.24 6.78 12.19
N ALA A 25 0.92 5.51 11.96
CA ALA A 25 -0.45 5.01 11.88
C ALA A 25 -1.27 5.32 13.15
N ASP A 26 -0.67 5.14 14.33
CA ASP A 26 -1.33 5.40 15.62
C ASP A 26 -1.54 6.89 15.92
N HIS A 27 -0.77 7.76 15.25
CA HIS A 27 -0.77 9.20 15.46
C HIS A 27 -1.86 9.92 14.64
N ARG A 28 -2.27 11.12 15.09
CA ARG A 28 -3.30 11.95 14.39
C ARG A 28 -2.95 12.22 12.91
N ARG A 29 -1.65 12.33 12.61
CA ARG A 29 -1.12 12.56 11.25
C ARG A 29 -1.34 11.33 10.36
N GLY A 30 -1.12 10.12 10.90
CA GLY A 30 -1.39 8.89 10.18
C GLY A 30 -2.87 8.72 9.88
N ARG A 31 -3.76 8.95 10.87
CA ARG A 31 -5.21 8.87 10.64
C ARG A 31 -5.69 9.82 9.53
N PHE A 32 -5.14 11.04 9.48
CA PHE A 32 -5.40 11.96 8.38
C PHE A 32 -4.94 11.38 7.04
N LEU A 33 -3.69 10.91 6.95
CA LEU A 33 -3.15 10.27 5.74
C LEU A 33 -3.93 9.03 5.33
N SER A 34 -4.37 8.19 6.28
CA SER A 34 -5.21 7.03 6.02
C SER A 34 -6.55 7.42 5.42
N SER A 35 -7.20 8.47 5.94
CA SER A 35 -8.46 8.96 5.36
C SER A 35 -8.26 9.55 3.95
N LEU A 36 -7.11 10.20 3.72
CA LEU A 36 -6.84 10.93 2.48
C LEU A 36 -6.34 10.02 1.35
N LEU A 37 -5.57 8.99 1.69
CA LEU A 37 -4.82 8.15 0.74
C LEU A 37 -5.18 6.67 0.81
N ASN A 38 -6.13 6.28 1.68
CA ASN A 38 -6.52 4.90 1.94
C ASN A 38 -5.30 4.01 2.27
N THR A 39 -4.49 4.44 3.24
CA THR A 39 -3.26 3.74 3.63
C THR A 39 -3.51 2.56 4.56
N GLU A 40 -2.63 1.56 4.50
CA GLU A 40 -2.63 0.41 5.41
C GLU A 40 -1.53 0.57 6.48
N PRO A 41 -1.78 0.30 7.77
CA PRO A 41 -0.70 0.22 8.76
C PRO A 41 0.18 -1.01 8.48
N VAL A 42 1.49 -0.87 8.68
CA VAL A 42 2.43 -2.00 8.65
C VAL A 42 2.51 -2.63 10.04
N ASP A 43 2.63 -3.95 10.15
CA ASP A 43 2.95 -4.62 11.41
C ASP A 43 4.38 -4.30 11.87
N LYS A 44 4.58 -4.10 13.18
CA LYS A 44 5.90 -3.70 13.75
C LYS A 44 7.05 -4.61 13.34
N ASP A 45 6.78 -5.88 13.12
CA ASP A 45 7.78 -6.91 12.84
C ASP A 45 7.86 -7.31 11.37
N LEU A 46 7.02 -6.74 10.49
CA LEU A 46 6.92 -7.20 9.10
C LEU A 46 6.81 -6.05 8.11
N LEU A 47 7.92 -5.74 7.43
CA LEU A 47 7.93 -4.80 6.32
C LEU A 47 7.16 -5.33 5.11
N PRO A 48 6.42 -4.49 4.37
CA PRO A 48 5.66 -4.91 3.22
C PRO A 48 6.59 -5.40 2.10
N GLU A 49 6.16 -6.37 1.30
CA GLU A 49 7.01 -6.90 0.23
C GLU A 49 7.30 -5.88 -0.87
N THR A 50 6.36 -4.98 -1.13
CA THR A 50 6.40 -3.92 -2.16
C THR A 50 5.45 -2.79 -1.76
N GLY A 51 5.64 -1.61 -2.35
CA GLY A 51 4.79 -0.43 -2.16
C GLY A 51 5.55 0.76 -1.60
N ILE A 52 4.80 1.73 -1.11
CA ILE A 52 5.32 2.98 -0.56
C ILE A 52 5.13 2.96 0.96
N LEU A 53 6.21 3.05 1.72
CA LEU A 53 6.18 3.15 3.18
C LEU A 53 6.42 4.59 3.61
N LEU A 54 5.48 5.15 4.35
CA LEU A 54 5.59 6.48 4.95
C LEU A 54 6.05 6.38 6.40
N PHE A 55 7.06 7.18 6.74
CA PHE A 55 7.71 7.18 8.05
C PHE A 55 7.95 8.61 8.51
N THR A 56 7.77 8.94 9.80
CA THR A 56 8.13 10.28 10.29
C THR A 56 9.63 10.40 10.55
N GLY A 57 10.20 11.56 10.26
CA GLY A 57 11.63 11.85 10.47
C GLY A 57 12.04 11.67 11.92
N GLU A 58 11.25 12.22 12.84
CA GLU A 58 11.50 12.11 14.29
C GLU A 58 11.63 10.65 14.75
N HIS A 59 10.77 9.76 14.23
CA HIS A 59 10.83 8.35 14.59
C HIS A 59 11.97 7.64 13.85
N TYR A 60 12.12 7.87 12.55
CA TYR A 60 13.19 7.28 11.74
C TYR A 60 14.58 7.60 12.29
N GLN A 61 14.83 8.86 12.65
CA GLN A 61 16.09 9.34 13.23
C GLN A 61 16.35 8.81 14.65
N SER A 62 15.37 8.16 15.27
CA SER A 62 15.50 7.51 16.58
C SER A 62 15.67 6.00 16.49
N LEU A 63 15.61 5.42 15.29
CA LEU A 63 15.76 3.98 15.08
C LEU A 63 17.16 3.54 15.52
N PRO A 64 17.27 2.37 16.18
CA PRO A 64 18.55 1.70 16.36
C PRO A 64 19.22 1.46 15.01
N GLU A 65 20.55 1.52 14.97
CA GLU A 65 21.37 1.34 13.76
C GLU A 65 20.97 0.09 12.95
N LYS A 66 20.70 -1.03 13.63
CA LYS A 66 20.24 -2.27 12.98
C LYS A 66 18.93 -2.09 12.21
N GLN A 67 17.96 -1.37 12.78
CA GLN A 67 16.66 -1.13 12.14
C GLN A 67 16.78 -0.11 11.00
N ASP A 68 17.62 0.94 11.15
CA ASP A 68 17.94 1.86 10.04
C ASP A 68 18.58 1.11 8.86
N GLU A 69 19.52 0.18 9.13
CA GLU A 69 20.09 -0.68 8.10
C GLU A 69 19.06 -1.60 7.43
N GLU A 70 18.12 -2.17 8.19
CA GLU A 70 17.05 -3.01 7.65
C GLU A 70 16.13 -2.21 6.73
N MET A 71 15.74 -0.99 7.14
CA MET A 71 14.97 -0.05 6.31
C MET A 71 15.72 0.34 5.04
N TRP A 72 17.01 0.62 5.15
CA TRP A 72 17.86 0.96 4.01
C TRP A 72 18.01 -0.21 3.02
N LYS A 73 18.19 -1.44 3.52
CA LYS A 73 18.23 -2.65 2.69
C LYS A 73 16.89 -2.90 2.02
N TRP A 74 15.79 -2.65 2.73
CA TRP A 74 14.44 -2.82 2.21
C TRP A 74 14.15 -1.84 1.07
N CYS A 75 14.35 -0.54 1.28
CA CYS A 75 13.98 0.49 0.32
C CYS A 75 14.79 0.45 -0.99
N ARG A 76 15.91 -0.26 -1.01
CA ARG A 76 16.73 -0.46 -2.22
C ARG A 76 16.25 -1.61 -3.10
N GLN A 77 15.37 -2.50 -2.61
CA GLN A 77 14.83 -3.56 -3.46
C GLN A 77 13.80 -3.01 -4.46
N PRO A 78 13.64 -3.64 -5.64
CA PRO A 78 12.68 -3.19 -6.64
C PRO A 78 11.24 -3.14 -6.08
N GLY A 79 10.48 -2.14 -6.50
CA GLY A 79 9.07 -1.97 -6.16
C GLY A 79 8.85 -1.46 -4.75
N ARG A 80 9.85 -0.80 -4.16
CA ARG A 80 9.79 -0.28 -2.80
C ARG A 80 10.21 1.18 -2.76
N VAL A 81 9.42 1.98 -2.06
CA VAL A 81 9.71 3.39 -1.80
C VAL A 81 9.62 3.58 -0.29
N LEU A 82 10.68 4.11 0.33
CA LEU A 82 10.62 4.62 1.69
C LEU A 82 10.63 6.13 1.63
N LEU A 83 9.55 6.77 2.11
CA LEU A 83 9.45 8.22 2.17
C LEU A 83 9.42 8.68 3.64
N ILE A 84 10.46 9.42 4.01
CA ILE A 84 10.55 10.07 5.31
C ILE A 84 9.86 11.43 5.22
N LEU A 85 8.89 11.66 6.10
CA LEU A 85 8.10 12.88 6.20
C LEU A 85 8.52 13.68 7.43
N PRO A 86 8.16 14.98 7.55
CA PRO A 86 8.37 15.71 8.81
C PRO A 86 7.57 15.09 10.00
N PRO A 87 7.69 15.65 11.21
CA PRO A 87 8.75 16.53 11.67
C PRO A 87 10.07 15.76 11.73
N TYR A 88 11.17 16.51 11.71
CA TYR A 88 12.52 15.99 11.87
C TYR A 88 13.12 16.47 13.21
N ARG A 89 14.26 15.89 13.57
CA ARG A 89 15.24 16.46 14.48
C ARG A 89 16.35 17.12 13.65
N GLU A 90 16.94 18.19 14.19
CA GLU A 90 18.03 18.94 13.54
C GLU A 90 19.33 18.13 13.55
N THR A 91 19.39 17.13 12.69
CA THR A 91 20.47 16.16 12.59
C THR A 91 20.37 15.42 11.26
N LYS A 92 21.23 14.43 11.07
CA LYS A 92 21.24 13.55 9.90
C LYS A 92 19.90 12.83 9.73
N ILE A 93 19.38 12.77 8.51
CA ILE A 93 18.11 12.08 8.21
C ILE A 93 18.35 10.57 8.14
N CYS A 94 19.39 10.13 7.42
CA CYS A 94 19.76 8.72 7.31
C CYS A 94 21.29 8.59 7.27
N ILE A 95 21.84 7.58 7.96
CA ILE A 95 23.29 7.37 8.06
C ILE A 95 23.96 7.17 6.69
N ASN A 96 23.22 6.62 5.72
CA ASN A 96 23.70 6.26 4.38
C ASN A 96 23.62 7.40 3.35
N THR A 97 23.23 8.60 3.77
CA THR A 97 23.14 9.80 2.93
C THR A 97 23.97 10.92 3.54
N ASP A 98 24.25 12.01 2.84
CA ASP A 98 24.76 13.23 3.48
C ASP A 98 23.65 14.17 3.99
N TRP A 99 22.39 13.72 3.95
CA TRP A 99 21.24 14.56 4.23
C TRP A 99 21.09 14.90 5.70
N THR A 100 20.88 16.19 5.97
CA THR A 100 20.59 16.74 7.28
C THR A 100 19.31 17.55 7.22
N ALA A 101 18.48 17.43 8.24
CA ALA A 101 17.36 18.33 8.44
C ALA A 101 17.85 19.51 9.29
N VAL A 102 17.57 20.73 8.86
CA VAL A 102 17.91 21.96 9.59
C VAL A 102 16.69 22.85 9.73
N TYR A 103 16.60 23.64 10.79
CA TYR A 103 15.51 24.61 10.89
C TYR A 103 15.62 25.69 9.84
N ARG A 104 14.48 26.03 9.26
CA ARG A 104 14.39 27.12 8.30
C ARG A 104 14.10 28.43 9.00
N ASN A 105 14.83 29.47 8.63
CA ASN A 105 14.68 30.82 9.21
C ASN A 105 13.64 31.69 8.49
N LYS A 106 13.18 31.27 7.32
CA LYS A 106 12.24 32.02 6.48
C LYS A 106 11.25 31.05 5.84
N GLU A 107 9.98 31.42 5.83
CA GLU A 107 8.95 30.71 5.08
C GLU A 107 9.39 30.52 3.61
N PRO A 108 9.38 29.28 3.09
CA PRO A 108 9.67 29.05 1.68
C PRO A 108 8.54 29.59 0.81
N ASP A 109 8.81 29.72 -0.48
CA ASP A 109 7.81 30.07 -1.48
C ASP A 109 7.86 29.03 -2.60
N SER A 110 6.72 28.70 -3.20
CA SER A 110 6.63 27.80 -4.35
C SER A 110 5.77 28.43 -5.42
N ALA A 111 6.37 28.78 -6.56
CA ALA A 111 5.63 29.41 -7.63
C ALA A 111 4.73 28.44 -8.44
N ASN A 112 4.90 27.11 -8.32
CA ASN A 112 4.43 26.20 -9.37
C ASN A 112 3.99 24.79 -8.92
N HIS A 113 3.83 24.49 -7.63
CA HIS A 113 3.36 23.16 -7.21
C HIS A 113 2.31 23.20 -6.10
N VAL A 114 1.16 22.56 -6.37
CA VAL A 114 -0.07 22.68 -5.57
C VAL A 114 0.15 22.37 -4.09
N PHE A 115 0.94 21.34 -3.73
CA PHE A 115 1.14 21.01 -2.31
C PHE A 115 2.19 21.89 -1.66
N ALA A 116 3.24 22.23 -2.42
CA ALA A 116 4.34 23.02 -1.90
C ALA A 116 3.84 24.42 -1.54
N ASP A 117 3.07 25.05 -2.41
CA ASP A 117 2.41 26.34 -2.18
C ASP A 117 1.48 26.29 -0.96
N LYS A 118 0.55 25.32 -0.91
CA LYS A 118 -0.43 25.18 0.18
C LYS A 118 0.17 24.87 1.54
N THR A 119 1.38 24.30 1.58
CA THR A 119 2.03 23.89 2.84
C THR A 119 3.25 24.73 3.20
N ALA A 120 3.62 25.71 2.39
CA ALA A 120 4.81 26.54 2.59
C ALA A 120 4.90 27.12 4.01
N SER A 121 3.80 27.71 4.50
CA SER A 121 3.69 28.27 5.85
C SER A 121 3.84 27.27 7.01
N GLU A 122 3.70 25.97 6.73
CA GLU A 122 3.86 24.89 7.71
C GLU A 122 5.26 24.25 7.67
N VAL A 123 6.08 24.59 6.68
CA VAL A 123 7.41 24.03 6.50
C VAL A 123 8.41 24.75 7.40
N ILE A 124 8.83 24.04 8.45
CA ILE A 124 9.81 24.54 9.43
C ILE A 124 11.22 23.94 9.26
N PHE A 125 11.36 22.95 8.38
CA PHE A 125 12.63 22.26 8.11
C PHE A 125 13.06 22.44 6.66
N GLU A 126 14.37 22.42 6.44
CA GLU A 126 15.02 22.31 5.14
C GLU A 126 15.88 21.04 5.12
N ILE A 127 15.95 20.38 3.96
CA ILE A 127 16.81 19.21 3.74
C ILE A 127 18.08 19.68 3.02
N GLN A 128 19.20 19.65 3.72
CA GLN A 128 20.52 19.99 3.19
C GLN A 128 21.33 18.73 2.89
N GLY A 129 22.03 18.75 1.76
CA GLY A 129 22.86 17.64 1.27
C GLY A 129 23.16 17.80 -0.20
N GLN A 130 24.16 17.08 -0.69
CA GLN A 130 24.55 17.03 -2.09
C GLN A 130 24.06 15.73 -2.76
N ASP A 131 23.94 14.65 -2.00
CA ASP A 131 23.53 13.36 -2.56
C ASP A 131 22.08 13.36 -3.06
N GLY A 132 21.82 12.45 -3.98
CA GLY A 132 20.50 12.17 -4.51
C GLY A 132 20.03 13.12 -5.61
N GLU A 133 18.80 12.89 -6.01
CA GLU A 133 18.10 13.54 -7.10
C GLU A 133 16.87 14.27 -6.57
N PHE A 134 16.35 15.18 -7.40
CA PHE A 134 15.09 15.87 -7.19
C PHE A 134 14.45 16.15 -8.55
N SER A 135 13.14 16.35 -8.59
CA SER A 135 12.41 16.69 -9.80
C SER A 135 11.68 18.03 -9.66
N ARG A 136 12.05 18.99 -10.51
CA ARG A 136 11.35 20.27 -10.63
C ARG A 136 9.91 20.09 -11.11
N GLU A 137 9.68 19.12 -11.99
CA GLU A 137 8.35 18.80 -12.52
C GLU A 137 7.42 18.26 -11.42
N LEU A 138 7.98 17.59 -10.40
CA LEU A 138 7.26 17.11 -9.22
C LEU A 138 7.27 18.12 -8.05
N GLY A 139 7.69 19.35 -8.30
CA GLY A 139 7.72 20.42 -7.31
C GLY A 139 8.65 20.16 -6.13
N HIS A 140 9.77 19.47 -6.34
CA HIS A 140 10.74 19.13 -5.29
C HIS A 140 11.66 20.31 -4.88
N GLU A 141 11.56 21.45 -5.55
CA GLU A 141 12.40 22.64 -5.36
C GLU A 141 11.50 23.86 -5.01
N TRP A 142 11.94 24.66 -4.05
CA TRP A 142 11.34 25.94 -3.70
C TRP A 142 11.81 27.06 -4.66
N SER A 143 11.11 28.19 -4.67
CA SER A 143 11.47 29.37 -5.51
C SER A 143 12.85 29.95 -5.20
N ASP A 144 13.40 29.69 -4.01
CA ASP A 144 14.77 30.08 -3.62
C ASP A 144 15.83 29.01 -3.91
N PHE A 145 15.49 28.02 -4.75
CA PHE A 145 16.34 26.91 -5.18
C PHE A 145 16.75 25.93 -4.07
N THR A 146 16.22 26.08 -2.86
CA THR A 146 16.37 25.05 -1.83
C THR A 146 15.47 23.85 -2.14
N ILE A 147 15.93 22.64 -1.78
CA ILE A 147 15.24 21.41 -2.13
C ILE A 147 14.31 20.99 -1.00
N ASN A 148 13.03 20.80 -1.32
CA ASN A 148 12.01 20.37 -0.38
C ASN A 148 11.86 18.85 -0.32
N THR A 149 12.25 18.14 -1.38
CA THR A 149 12.18 16.69 -1.45
C THR A 149 13.39 16.15 -2.20
N ARG A 150 14.07 15.17 -1.62
CA ARG A 150 15.21 14.48 -2.24
C ARG A 150 14.94 12.99 -2.27
N PHE A 151 15.48 12.31 -3.29
CA PHE A 151 15.44 10.86 -3.36
C PHE A 151 16.77 10.26 -3.85
N ILE A 152 17.08 9.05 -3.41
CA ILE A 152 18.20 8.26 -3.90
C ILE A 152 17.65 7.02 -4.57
N LYS A 153 18.16 6.77 -5.77
CA LYS A 153 17.96 5.55 -6.53
C LYS A 153 19.32 5.03 -6.97
N GLN A 154 19.67 3.82 -6.55
CA GLN A 154 21.01 3.29 -6.79
C GLN A 154 21.24 2.86 -8.24
N HIS A 155 20.23 2.25 -8.87
CA HIS A 155 20.26 1.83 -10.27
C HIS A 155 18.85 1.78 -10.83
N SER A 156 18.70 1.68 -12.16
CA SER A 156 17.40 1.77 -12.84
C SER A 156 16.33 0.80 -12.32
N SER A 157 16.74 -0.35 -11.79
CA SER A 157 15.88 -1.37 -11.21
C SER A 157 15.77 -1.36 -9.68
N SER A 158 16.43 -0.46 -8.95
CA SER A 158 16.34 -0.40 -7.48
C SER A 158 15.05 0.27 -7.02
N GLY A 159 14.71 0.08 -5.76
CA GLY A 159 13.76 0.93 -5.05
C GLY A 159 14.33 2.32 -4.76
N ILE A 160 13.60 3.09 -3.95
CA ILE A 160 13.88 4.49 -3.63
C ILE A 160 13.87 4.73 -2.13
N PHE A 161 14.88 5.47 -1.67
CA PHE A 161 14.84 6.20 -0.40
C PHE A 161 14.56 7.67 -0.68
N ALA A 162 13.58 8.28 -0.02
CA ALA A 162 13.23 9.68 -0.20
C ALA A 162 12.98 10.37 1.15
N ALA A 163 13.19 11.68 1.19
CA ALA A 163 12.86 12.53 2.32
C ALA A 163 12.23 13.83 1.81
N THR A 164 11.19 14.32 2.49
CA THR A 164 10.51 15.57 2.14
C THR A 164 10.26 16.44 3.37
N CYS A 165 10.41 17.75 3.24
CA CYS A 165 9.97 18.68 4.28
C CYS A 165 8.48 19.09 4.16
N LEU A 166 7.77 18.58 3.14
CA LEU A 166 6.35 18.86 2.93
C LEU A 166 5.49 18.08 3.95
N PRO A 167 4.66 18.77 4.76
CA PRO A 167 3.75 18.12 5.69
C PRO A 167 2.52 17.58 4.96
N LEU A 168 2.62 16.37 4.39
CA LEU A 168 1.53 15.76 3.60
C LEU A 168 0.23 15.51 4.40
N TRP A 169 0.27 15.61 5.73
CA TRP A 169 -0.91 15.56 6.60
C TRP A 169 -1.54 16.94 6.87
N SER A 170 -1.09 17.99 6.18
CA SER A 170 -1.66 19.34 6.35
C SER A 170 -3.15 19.34 6.02
N ILE A 171 -3.93 20.03 6.86
CA ILE A 171 -5.36 20.22 6.62
C ILE A 171 -5.62 21.02 5.32
N SER A 172 -4.67 21.88 4.92
CA SER A 172 -4.71 22.62 3.65
C SER A 172 -4.73 21.68 2.43
N LEU A 173 -4.37 20.41 2.62
CA LEU A 173 -4.34 19.37 1.60
C LEU A 173 -5.55 18.42 1.62
N LEU A 174 -6.59 18.67 2.44
CA LEU A 174 -7.73 17.77 2.60
C LEU A 174 -8.42 17.38 1.27
N ASP A 175 -8.52 18.31 0.33
CA ASP A 175 -9.12 18.06 -1.00
C ASP A 175 -8.10 17.67 -2.09
N ASN A 176 -6.87 17.29 -1.70
CA ASN A 176 -5.75 17.07 -2.64
C ASN A 176 -5.24 15.62 -2.59
N GLY A 177 -6.04 14.68 -2.09
CA GLY A 177 -5.64 13.27 -1.94
C GLY A 177 -5.22 12.61 -3.26
N GLU A 178 -5.96 12.83 -4.35
CA GLU A 178 -5.59 12.32 -5.68
C GLU A 178 -4.25 12.86 -6.15
N ASN A 179 -4.01 14.15 -5.93
CA ASN A 179 -2.79 14.80 -6.36
C ASN A 179 -1.58 14.30 -5.53
N ILE A 180 -1.74 14.10 -4.21
CA ILE A 180 -0.70 13.51 -3.37
C ILE A 180 -0.45 12.06 -3.76
N ARG A 181 -1.50 11.28 -4.02
CA ARG A 181 -1.36 9.90 -4.50
C ARG A 181 -0.60 9.84 -5.82
N SER A 182 -0.96 10.69 -6.79
CA SER A 182 -0.24 10.79 -8.06
C SER A 182 1.24 11.14 -7.84
N TRP A 183 1.53 12.07 -6.93
CA TRP A 183 2.91 12.46 -6.61
C TRP A 183 3.70 11.30 -5.96
N LEU A 184 3.07 10.54 -5.06
CA LEU A 184 3.64 9.33 -4.47
C LEU A 184 3.88 8.22 -5.52
N GLU A 185 2.97 8.08 -6.48
CA GLU A 185 3.09 7.13 -7.57
C GLU A 185 4.25 7.44 -8.52
N GLU A 186 4.64 8.69 -8.68
CA GLU A 186 5.83 9.04 -9.46
C GLU A 186 7.10 8.44 -8.84
N PHE A 187 7.23 8.43 -7.50
CA PHE A 187 8.31 7.69 -6.84
C PHE A 187 8.20 6.19 -7.10
N TYR A 188 6.99 5.62 -7.03
CA TYR A 188 6.81 4.19 -7.26
C TYR A 188 7.11 3.77 -8.71
N LYS A 189 6.76 4.59 -9.70
CA LYS A 189 7.14 4.38 -11.11
C LYS A 189 8.65 4.38 -11.30
N LEU A 190 9.35 5.20 -10.51
CA LEU A 190 10.81 5.22 -10.49
C LEU A 190 11.40 4.03 -9.73
N ALA A 191 10.71 3.46 -8.74
CA ALA A 191 11.14 2.24 -8.06
C ALA A 191 11.02 1.07 -9.05
N GLY A 192 12.15 0.44 -9.38
CA GLY A 192 12.22 -0.60 -10.40
C GLY A 192 11.16 -1.69 -10.23
N LYS A 193 10.78 -2.39 -11.31
CA LYS A 193 9.69 -3.36 -11.21
C LYS A 193 10.05 -4.50 -10.24
N PRO A 194 9.15 -4.87 -9.31
CA PRO A 194 9.36 -6.07 -8.50
C PRO A 194 9.48 -7.30 -9.41
N SER A 195 10.28 -8.28 -9.01
CA SER A 195 10.47 -9.54 -9.75
C SER A 195 9.10 -10.20 -10.02
N ALA A 196 8.95 -10.92 -11.13
CA ALA A 196 7.68 -11.50 -11.57
C ALA A 196 6.95 -12.32 -10.48
N ALA A 197 7.69 -12.95 -9.56
CA ALA A 197 7.11 -13.67 -8.42
C ALA A 197 6.26 -12.80 -7.46
N THR A 198 6.48 -11.49 -7.44
CA THR A 198 5.71 -10.51 -6.63
C THR A 198 4.69 -9.75 -7.48
N GLN A 199 4.83 -9.77 -8.82
CA GLN A 199 3.85 -9.19 -9.74
C GLN A 199 2.56 -10.03 -9.80
N ASP A 200 2.68 -11.35 -9.68
CA ASP A 200 1.52 -12.24 -9.62
C ASP A 200 0.64 -11.97 -8.38
N GLN A 201 1.23 -11.55 -7.25
CA GLN A 201 0.49 -11.19 -6.03
C GLN A 201 -0.16 -9.79 -6.07
N GLN A 202 0.38 -8.86 -6.87
CA GLN A 202 -0.21 -7.52 -7.08
C GLN A 202 -1.28 -7.52 -8.18
N MET A 203 -1.17 -8.40 -9.18
CA MET A 203 -2.23 -8.64 -10.17
C MET A 203 -3.47 -9.31 -9.58
N GLU A 204 -3.33 -10.09 -8.50
CA GLU A 204 -4.44 -10.78 -7.83
C GLU A 204 -5.30 -9.87 -6.93
N ASN A 205 -4.89 -8.64 -6.61
CA ASN A 205 -5.64 -7.77 -5.68
C ASN A 205 -6.20 -6.48 -6.32
N ALA A 206 -6.13 -6.34 -7.65
CA ALA A 206 -6.76 -5.23 -8.38
C ALA A 206 -7.99 -5.73 -9.17
N ASP A 207 -9.15 -5.68 -8.50
CA ASP A 207 -10.53 -5.95 -8.97
C ASP A 207 -11.07 -7.37 -8.91
N LEU A 208 -11.08 -8.01 -7.74
CA LEU A 208 -12.15 -8.95 -7.40
C LEU A 208 -12.68 -8.63 -6.01
N HIS A 209 -13.76 -7.86 -5.97
CA HIS A 209 -14.51 -7.64 -4.75
C HIS A 209 -15.15 -8.98 -4.34
N ILE A 210 -14.53 -9.65 -3.37
CA ILE A 210 -15.08 -10.85 -2.72
C ILE A 210 -16.11 -10.35 -1.71
N GLU A 211 -17.38 -10.69 -1.90
CA GLU A 211 -18.48 -10.32 -1.02
C GLU A 211 -18.56 -11.29 0.19
N PRO A 212 -19.24 -10.95 1.29
CA PRO A 212 -19.42 -11.85 2.44
C PRO A 212 -20.01 -13.23 2.06
N GLU A 213 -20.85 -13.28 1.04
CA GLU A 213 -21.44 -14.49 0.49
C GLU A 213 -20.40 -15.39 -0.21
N ASP A 214 -19.34 -14.81 -0.79
CA ASP A 214 -18.24 -15.57 -1.36
C ASP A 214 -17.45 -16.29 -0.26
N TYR A 215 -17.28 -15.66 0.92
CA TYR A 215 -16.69 -16.32 2.09
C TYR A 215 -17.55 -17.48 2.61
N SER A 216 -18.88 -17.39 2.47
CA SER A 216 -19.79 -18.48 2.84
C SER A 216 -19.57 -19.72 1.97
N VAL A 217 -19.33 -19.53 0.67
CA VAL A 217 -18.94 -20.63 -0.23
C VAL A 217 -17.53 -21.14 0.10
N LEU A 218 -16.60 -20.25 0.45
CA LEU A 218 -15.23 -20.64 0.83
C LEU A 218 -15.18 -21.48 2.11
N VAL A 219 -16.07 -21.21 3.09
CA VAL A 219 -16.30 -22.06 4.28
C VAL A 219 -16.66 -23.48 3.86
N CYS A 220 -17.62 -23.63 2.96
CA CYS A 220 -18.06 -24.94 2.47
C CYS A 220 -16.92 -25.66 1.74
N CYS A 221 -16.19 -24.95 0.87
CA CYS A 221 -15.03 -25.51 0.17
C CYS A 221 -13.96 -26.03 1.14
N TYR A 222 -13.68 -25.29 2.21
CA TYR A 222 -12.70 -25.67 3.21
C TYR A 222 -13.12 -26.88 4.06
N ALA A 223 -14.37 -26.89 4.54
CA ALA A 223 -14.86 -27.94 5.43
C ALA A 223 -15.08 -29.26 4.69
N TRP A 224 -15.60 -29.20 3.49
CA TRP A 224 -16.00 -30.36 2.70
C TRP A 224 -14.94 -30.85 1.73
N ASP A 225 -13.85 -30.10 1.53
CA ASP A 225 -12.80 -30.39 0.55
C ASP A 225 -13.38 -30.57 -0.86
N GLU A 226 -14.34 -29.70 -1.22
CA GLU A 226 -15.12 -29.78 -2.46
C GLU A 226 -15.27 -28.38 -3.06
N VAL A 227 -15.03 -28.24 -4.36
CA VAL A 227 -15.01 -26.93 -5.05
C VAL A 227 -15.93 -26.89 -6.27
N THR A 228 -16.72 -27.95 -6.48
CA THR A 228 -17.74 -27.99 -7.54
C THR A 228 -19.11 -27.67 -6.98
N GLU A 229 -19.91 -26.93 -7.75
CA GLU A 229 -21.28 -26.58 -7.38
C GLU A 229 -22.12 -27.83 -7.04
N LYS A 230 -22.02 -28.87 -7.88
CA LYS A 230 -22.73 -30.14 -7.67
C LYS A 230 -22.29 -30.83 -6.38
N GLY A 231 -20.99 -30.84 -6.07
CA GLY A 231 -20.48 -31.46 -4.85
C GLY A 231 -20.92 -30.71 -3.59
N ILE A 232 -20.86 -29.38 -3.62
CA ILE A 232 -21.31 -28.52 -2.51
C ILE A 232 -22.82 -28.67 -2.27
N LEU A 233 -23.64 -28.70 -3.32
CA LEU A 233 -25.09 -28.91 -3.18
C LEU A 233 -25.41 -30.29 -2.60
N ASN A 234 -24.79 -31.36 -3.11
CA ASN A 234 -24.99 -32.71 -2.60
C ASN A 234 -24.64 -32.81 -1.10
N LEU A 235 -23.52 -32.22 -0.69
CA LEU A 235 -23.10 -32.24 0.71
C LEU A 235 -23.93 -31.29 1.58
N GLY A 236 -24.44 -30.19 1.02
CA GLY A 236 -25.38 -29.30 1.70
C GLY A 236 -26.74 -29.94 1.99
N ASP A 237 -27.20 -30.85 1.13
CA ASP A 237 -28.41 -31.66 1.36
C ASP A 237 -28.21 -32.72 2.47
N GLU A 238 -27.01 -33.29 2.56
CA GLU A 238 -26.65 -34.29 3.59
C GLU A 238 -26.34 -33.65 4.95
N MET A 239 -25.72 -32.46 4.94
CA MET A 239 -25.28 -31.70 6.11
C MET A 239 -25.78 -30.25 6.04
N PRO A 240 -27.06 -30.00 6.38
CA PRO A 240 -27.65 -28.68 6.25
C PRO A 240 -26.95 -27.66 7.15
N VAL A 241 -26.33 -26.66 6.52
CA VAL A 241 -25.68 -25.54 7.22
C VAL A 241 -26.71 -24.45 7.44
N SER A 242 -27.30 -24.40 8.63
CA SER A 242 -28.40 -23.46 8.97
C SER A 242 -28.08 -21.96 8.78
N VAL A 243 -26.80 -21.61 8.64
CA VAL A 243 -26.33 -20.23 8.42
C VAL A 243 -26.41 -19.83 6.94
N PHE A 244 -26.51 -20.78 6.00
CA PHE A 244 -26.44 -20.53 4.56
C PHE A 244 -27.73 -20.92 3.84
N ASP A 245 -28.26 -19.97 3.05
CA ASP A 245 -29.38 -20.21 2.14
C ASP A 245 -28.81 -20.46 0.74
N PHE A 246 -28.53 -21.74 0.42
CA PHE A 246 -27.93 -22.13 -0.86
C PHE A 246 -28.79 -21.78 -2.08
N GLU A 247 -30.12 -21.64 -1.93
CA GLU A 247 -31.02 -21.22 -3.01
C GLU A 247 -30.80 -19.74 -3.38
N LYS A 248 -30.38 -18.90 -2.43
CA LYS A 248 -30.10 -17.48 -2.65
C LYS A 248 -28.63 -17.16 -2.88
N LEU A 249 -27.73 -18.12 -2.70
CA LEU A 249 -26.28 -17.90 -2.65
C LEU A 249 -25.64 -17.66 -4.02
N GLU A 250 -26.33 -17.93 -5.14
CA GLU A 250 -25.79 -17.86 -6.51
C GLU A 250 -24.46 -18.65 -6.67
N LEU A 251 -24.43 -19.91 -6.20
CA LEU A 251 -23.23 -20.76 -6.08
C LEU A 251 -22.27 -20.72 -7.28
N SER A 252 -22.78 -20.86 -8.52
CA SER A 252 -21.92 -20.86 -9.72
C SER A 252 -21.14 -19.56 -9.87
N LYS A 253 -21.78 -18.42 -9.59
CA LYS A 253 -21.15 -17.09 -9.66
C LYS A 253 -20.10 -16.93 -8.57
N ARG A 254 -20.41 -17.38 -7.35
CA ARG A 254 -19.49 -17.30 -6.20
C ARG A 254 -18.27 -18.18 -6.36
N LEU A 255 -18.44 -19.41 -6.84
CA LEU A 255 -17.31 -20.28 -7.18
C LEU A 255 -16.45 -19.69 -8.29
N LEU A 256 -17.06 -19.05 -9.29
CA LEU A 256 -16.31 -18.33 -10.32
C LEU A 256 -15.51 -17.16 -9.72
N ASN A 257 -16.12 -16.36 -8.83
CA ASN A 257 -15.42 -15.27 -8.13
C ASN A 257 -14.23 -15.77 -7.31
N LEU A 258 -14.44 -16.80 -6.47
CA LEU A 258 -13.40 -17.40 -5.64
C LEU A 258 -12.25 -17.98 -6.49
N LYS A 259 -12.58 -18.59 -7.62
CA LYS A 259 -11.60 -19.16 -8.55
C LYS A 259 -10.82 -18.07 -9.27
N THR A 260 -11.51 -17.02 -9.70
CA THR A 260 -10.87 -15.85 -10.35
C THR A 260 -9.97 -15.12 -9.35
N ALA A 261 -10.33 -15.11 -8.06
CA ALA A 261 -9.55 -14.51 -6.98
C ALA A 261 -8.43 -15.42 -6.45
N GLY A 262 -8.24 -16.60 -7.06
CA GLY A 262 -7.18 -17.53 -6.69
C GLY A 262 -7.37 -18.20 -5.32
N TYR A 263 -8.54 -18.08 -4.68
CA TYR A 263 -8.82 -18.72 -3.39
C TYR A 263 -9.16 -20.21 -3.51
N ILE A 264 -9.67 -20.61 -4.68
CA ILE A 264 -9.88 -22.03 -5.02
C ILE A 264 -9.28 -22.31 -6.40
N ASP A 265 -8.81 -23.54 -6.61
CA ASP A 265 -8.42 -24.06 -7.92
C ASP A 265 -9.46 -25.07 -8.45
N ASN A 266 -9.13 -25.83 -9.49
CA ASN A 266 -10.05 -26.83 -10.05
C ASN A 266 -10.32 -28.03 -9.14
N TYR A 267 -9.56 -28.18 -8.06
CA TYR A 267 -9.51 -29.38 -7.23
C TYR A 267 -9.78 -29.09 -5.76
N LYS A 268 -9.33 -27.94 -5.23
CA LYS A 268 -9.39 -27.63 -3.81
C LYS A 268 -9.23 -26.13 -3.51
N ILE A 269 -9.41 -25.79 -2.24
CA ILE A 269 -9.00 -24.50 -1.69
C ILE A 269 -7.48 -24.33 -1.78
N THR A 270 -7.03 -23.16 -2.23
CA THR A 270 -5.61 -22.83 -2.33
C THR A 270 -5.07 -22.36 -0.97
N LYS A 271 -3.73 -22.22 -0.86
CA LYS A 271 -3.12 -21.66 0.35
C LYS A 271 -3.55 -20.21 0.61
N SER A 272 -3.76 -19.41 -0.44
CA SER A 272 -4.26 -18.05 -0.30
C SER A 272 -5.71 -18.03 0.16
N GLY A 273 -6.55 -18.94 -0.34
CA GLY A 273 -7.94 -19.10 0.11
C GLY A 273 -8.03 -19.49 1.58
N VAL A 274 -7.21 -20.45 2.04
CA VAL A 274 -7.17 -20.82 3.47
C VAL A 274 -6.76 -19.62 4.34
N LYS A 275 -5.67 -18.93 3.97
CA LYS A 275 -5.20 -17.76 4.72
C LYS A 275 -6.22 -16.62 4.73
N ALA A 276 -6.92 -16.39 3.60
CA ALA A 276 -7.99 -15.40 3.51
C ALA A 276 -9.18 -15.76 4.41
N LEU A 277 -9.51 -17.06 4.48
CA LEU A 277 -10.57 -17.56 5.35
C LEU A 277 -10.21 -17.45 6.84
N GLU A 278 -8.96 -17.76 7.23
CA GLU A 278 -8.42 -17.62 8.59
C GLU A 278 -8.48 -16.17 9.11
N LEU A 279 -8.26 -15.19 8.22
CA LEU A 279 -8.33 -13.77 8.55
C LEU A 279 -9.76 -13.21 8.51
N SER A 280 -10.75 -14.01 8.09
CA SER A 280 -12.14 -13.57 7.96
C SER A 280 -12.94 -13.83 9.24
N PRO A 281 -14.04 -13.09 9.47
CA PRO A 281 -15.00 -13.41 10.54
C PRO A 281 -15.61 -14.81 10.42
N PHE A 282 -15.48 -15.47 9.27
CA PHE A 282 -16.08 -16.76 8.98
C PHE A 282 -15.22 -17.97 9.36
N TRP A 283 -13.98 -17.74 9.83
CA TRP A 283 -13.04 -18.82 10.16
C TRP A 283 -13.60 -19.82 11.17
N ILE A 284 -14.25 -19.32 12.24
CA ILE A 284 -14.80 -20.16 13.31
C ILE A 284 -15.83 -21.15 12.74
N TYR A 285 -16.71 -20.69 11.84
CA TYR A 285 -17.69 -21.56 11.20
C TYR A 285 -17.04 -22.61 10.28
N ALA A 286 -15.94 -22.27 9.63
CA ALA A 286 -15.19 -23.23 8.80
C ALA A 286 -14.55 -24.35 9.63
N GLN A 287 -14.07 -24.04 10.84
CA GLN A 287 -13.54 -25.03 11.76
C GLN A 287 -14.65 -25.95 12.29
N GLU A 288 -15.74 -25.36 12.79
CA GLU A 288 -16.88 -26.12 13.32
C GLU A 288 -17.50 -27.04 12.27
N LEU A 289 -17.70 -26.55 11.04
CA LEU A 289 -18.28 -27.35 9.95
C LEU A 289 -17.35 -28.50 9.52
N LYS A 290 -16.03 -28.30 9.60
CA LYS A 290 -15.03 -29.34 9.26
C LYS A 290 -14.94 -30.42 10.33
N GLU A 291 -15.12 -30.06 11.60
CA GLU A 291 -15.17 -31.01 12.72
C GLU A 291 -16.49 -31.80 12.75
N ALA A 292 -17.57 -31.23 12.21
CA ALA A 292 -18.87 -31.88 12.11
C ALA A 292 -18.99 -32.89 10.95
N ARG A 293 -17.98 -32.99 10.08
CA ARG A 293 -17.89 -33.94 8.97
C ARG A 293 -17.37 -35.30 9.44
#